data_AF-A0A841BZZ9-F1
#
_entry.id   AF-A0A841BZZ9-F1
#
_cell.length_a   1.000
_cell.length_b   1.000
_cell.length_c   1.000
_cell.angle_alpha   90.00
_cell.angle_beta   90.00
_cell.angle_gamma   90.00
#
_symmetry.space_group_name_H-M   'P 1'
#
loop_
_entity.id
_entity.type
_entity.pdbx_description
1 polymer ?
#
loop_
_entity_poly.entity_id
_entity_poly.type
_entity_poly.pdbx_seq_one_letter_code
_entity_poly.pdbx_strand_id
1 'polypeptide(L)'
;MADPGCTGAEQQLANTGGKFDSMITMVGILLFIATAFVLAAAFRRAPGWRSWTWGARGVGIGFALLLVGLIAAEDAGLGGLLERLLAASGAAAIAVFALRIARHRPEPG
;
A
#
# COMPACT_ATOMS: atom_id res chain seq x y z
N MET A 1 -37.99 6.53 9.18
CA MET A 1 -38.28 5.10 8.92
C MET A 1 -37.85 4.85 7.49
N ALA A 2 -36.91 3.93 7.26
CA ALA A 2 -36.46 3.56 5.92
C ALA A 2 -37.54 2.69 5.25
N ASP A 3 -37.77 2.91 3.95
CA ASP A 3 -38.79 2.22 3.15
C ASP A 3 -38.55 0.69 3.15
N PRO A 4 -39.58 -0.15 3.42
CA PRO A 4 -39.41 -1.59 3.58
C PRO A 4 -39.02 -2.37 2.31
N GLY A 5 -38.88 -1.68 1.17
CA GLY A 5 -38.51 -2.26 -0.13
C GLY A 5 -37.08 -1.96 -0.61
N CYS A 6 -36.33 -1.07 0.04
CA CYS A 6 -35.04 -0.59 -0.48
C CYS A 6 -33.82 -1.41 -0.04
N THR A 7 -34.01 -2.50 0.71
CA THR A 7 -32.89 -3.10 1.46
C THR A 7 -32.25 -4.35 0.86
N GLY A 8 -32.79 -4.89 -0.24
CA GLY A 8 -32.31 -6.15 -0.81
C GLY A 8 -31.18 -5.99 -1.82
N ALA A 9 -31.42 -5.19 -2.87
CA ALA A 9 -30.47 -5.07 -3.98
C ALA A 9 -29.32 -4.12 -3.67
N GLU A 10 -29.59 -2.99 -3.01
CA GLU A 10 -28.60 -1.93 -2.74
C GLU A 10 -27.60 -2.34 -1.65
N GLN A 11 -28.06 -2.99 -0.57
CA GLN A 11 -27.15 -3.57 0.44
C GLN A 11 -26.31 -4.71 -0.14
N GLN A 12 -26.83 -5.51 -1.07
CA GLN A 12 -26.07 -6.59 -1.67
C GLN A 12 -24.99 -6.08 -2.63
N LEU A 13 -25.27 -5.02 -3.40
CA LEU A 13 -24.24 -4.33 -4.19
C LEU A 13 -23.22 -3.63 -3.28
N ALA A 14 -23.63 -3.01 -2.17
CA ALA A 14 -22.73 -2.39 -1.21
C ALA A 14 -21.82 -3.42 -0.51
N ASN A 15 -22.36 -4.60 -0.16
CA ASN A 15 -21.57 -5.69 0.42
C ASN A 15 -20.61 -6.33 -0.58
N THR A 16 -21.03 -6.44 -1.85
CA THR A 16 -20.19 -7.02 -2.92
C THR A 16 -19.08 -6.03 -3.32
N GLY A 17 -19.43 -4.75 -3.46
CA GLY A 17 -18.48 -3.67 -3.71
C GLY A 17 -17.44 -3.55 -2.60
N GLY A 18 -17.87 -3.56 -1.33
CA GLY A 18 -16.95 -3.54 -0.18
C GLY A 18 -16.03 -4.76 -0.12
N LYS A 19 -16.53 -5.96 -0.43
CA LYS A 19 -15.69 -7.17 -0.50
C LYS A 19 -14.67 -7.12 -1.64
N PHE A 20 -15.08 -6.64 -2.81
CA PHE A 20 -14.19 -6.52 -3.96
C PHE A 20 -13.10 -5.48 -3.73
N ASP A 21 -13.47 -4.32 -3.17
CA ASP A 21 -12.54 -3.27 -2.77
C ASP A 21 -11.52 -3.78 -1.74
N SER A 22 -11.98 -4.50 -0.71
CA SER A 22 -11.12 -5.13 0.29
C SER A 22 -10.14 -6.14 -0.33
N MET A 23 -10.60 -6.98 -1.27
CA MET A 23 -9.73 -7.92 -2.00
C MET A 23 -8.66 -7.19 -2.83
N ILE A 24 -9.05 -6.16 -3.58
CA ILE A 24 -8.11 -5.37 -4.39
C ILE A 24 -7.09 -4.69 -3.51
N THR A 25 -7.53 -4.07 -2.42
CA THR A 25 -6.66 -3.41 -1.44
C THR A 25 -5.65 -4.40 -0.86
N MET A 26 -6.09 -5.58 -0.45
CA MET A 26 -5.22 -6.62 0.09
C MET A 26 -4.17 -7.09 -0.93
N VAL A 27 -4.58 -7.37 -2.17
CA VAL A 27 -3.65 -7.77 -3.25
C VAL A 27 -2.66 -6.63 -3.56
N GLY A 28 -3.14 -5.39 -3.64
CA GLY A 28 -2.32 -4.21 -3.88
C GLY A 28 -1.24 -4.01 -2.83
N ILE A 29 -1.58 -4.18 -1.54
CA ILE A 29 -0.61 -4.08 -0.44
C ILE A 29 0.46 -5.16 -0.53
N LEU A 30 0.08 -6.41 -0.80
CA LEU A 30 1.04 -7.51 -0.94
C LEU A 30 2.00 -7.27 -2.11
N LEU A 31 1.48 -6.82 -3.25
CA LEU A 31 2.29 -6.44 -4.41
C LEU A 31 3.20 -5.25 -4.11
N PHE A 32 2.74 -4.27 -3.34
CA PHE A 32 3.55 -3.13 -2.92
C PHE A 32 4.73 -3.57 -2.04
N ILE A 33 4.47 -4.43 -1.05
CA ILE A 33 5.50 -5.01 -0.19
C ILE A 33 6.52 -5.79 -1.03
N ALA A 34 6.06 -6.67 -1.91
CA ALA A 34 6.93 -7.43 -2.80
C ALA A 34 7.80 -6.50 -3.66
N THR A 35 7.21 -5.44 -4.23
CA THR A 35 7.90 -4.42 -5.02
C THR A 35 9.00 -3.73 -4.22
N ALA A 36 8.75 -3.38 -2.95
CA ALA A 36 9.76 -2.75 -2.09
C ALA A 36 10.99 -3.65 -1.89
N PHE A 37 10.79 -4.96 -1.71
CA PHE A 37 11.91 -5.92 -1.61
C PHE A 37 12.65 -6.13 -2.93
N VAL A 38 11.92 -6.17 -4.05
CA VAL A 38 12.52 -6.23 -5.39
C VAL A 38 13.36 -4.98 -5.65
N LEU A 39 12.86 -3.79 -5.31
CA LEU A 39 13.60 -2.53 -5.40
C LEU A 39 14.85 -2.55 -4.52
N ALA A 40 14.75 -3.04 -3.28
CA ALA A 40 15.91 -3.20 -2.42
C ALA A 40 16.95 -4.16 -3.03
N ALA A 41 16.51 -5.24 -3.67
CA ALA A 41 17.42 -6.15 -4.37
C ALA A 41 18.08 -5.49 -5.58
N ALA A 42 17.35 -4.67 -6.34
CA ALA A 42 17.88 -3.90 -7.45
C ALA A 42 18.90 -2.84 -7.00
N PHE A 43 18.60 -2.09 -5.94
CA PHE A 43 19.50 -1.08 -5.37
C PHE A 43 20.80 -1.66 -4.81
N ARG A 44 20.82 -2.93 -4.37
CA ARG A 44 22.06 -3.60 -3.99
C ARG A 44 23.01 -3.85 -5.16
N ARG A 45 22.47 -4.00 -6.37
CA ARG A 45 23.25 -4.31 -7.58
C ARG A 45 23.77 -3.06 -8.29
N ALA A 46 23.20 -1.89 -8.00
CA ALA A 46 23.60 -0.61 -8.60
C ALA A 46 24.62 0.14 -7.73
N PRO A 47 25.85 0.40 -8.22
CA PRO A 47 26.80 1.30 -7.55
C PRO A 47 26.15 2.68 -7.35
N GLY A 48 26.24 3.25 -6.14
CA GLY A 48 25.60 4.53 -5.79
C GLY A 48 24.23 4.43 -5.09
N TRP A 49 23.56 3.28 -5.16
CA TRP A 49 22.24 3.06 -4.53
C TRP A 49 22.26 2.18 -3.28
N ARG A 50 23.45 1.69 -2.88
CA ARG A 50 23.61 0.72 -1.80
C ARG A 50 23.11 1.24 -0.44
N SER A 51 23.25 2.54 -0.16
CA SER A 51 22.72 3.18 1.05
C SER A 51 21.18 3.19 1.08
N TRP A 52 20.52 3.26 -0.08
CA TRP A 52 19.06 3.28 -0.20
C TRP A 52 18.41 1.89 -0.08
N THR A 53 19.22 0.83 -0.08
CA THR A 53 18.75 -0.55 0.15
C THR A 53 18.01 -0.67 1.49
N TRP A 54 18.55 -0.03 2.54
CA TRP A 54 17.93 -0.03 3.87
C TRP A 54 16.63 0.75 3.90
N GLY A 55 16.54 1.87 3.16
CA GLY A 55 15.31 2.64 3.01
C GLY A 55 14.19 1.85 2.33
N ALA A 56 14.48 1.17 1.21
CA ALA A 56 13.50 0.34 0.52
C ALA A 56 13.02 -0.85 1.36
N ARG A 57 13.92 -1.49 2.12
CA ARG A 57 13.55 -2.53 3.10
C ARG A 57 12.69 -1.97 4.23
N GLY A 58 13.04 -0.79 4.75
CA GLY A 58 12.27 -0.10 5.78
C GLY A 58 10.84 0.18 5.35
N VAL A 59 10.63 0.62 4.11
CA VAL A 59 9.28 0.81 3.55
C VAL A 59 8.52 -0.50 3.48
N GLY A 60 9.13 -1.58 2.98
CA GLY A 60 8.48 -2.90 2.92
C GLY A 60 8.09 -3.44 4.30
N ILE A 61 9.00 -3.34 5.29
CA ILE A 61 8.74 -3.74 6.68
C ILE A 61 7.64 -2.87 7.30
N GLY A 62 7.71 -1.55 7.12
CA GLY A 62 6.71 -0.62 7.63
C GLY A 62 5.32 -0.92 7.09
N PHE A 63 5.20 -1.21 5.78
CA PHE A 63 3.94 -1.61 5.16
C PHE A 63 3.44 -2.97 5.64
N ALA A 64 4.33 -3.93 5.89
CA ALA A 64 3.95 -5.21 6.49
C ALA A 64 3.40 -5.02 7.91
N LEU A 65 4.03 -4.19 8.74
CA LEU A 65 3.54 -3.87 10.08
C LEU A 65 2.20 -3.13 10.04
N LEU A 66 2.04 -2.18 9.11
CA LEU A 66 0.79 -1.48 8.89
C LEU A 66 -0.34 -2.44 8.44
N LEU A 67 -0.04 -3.41 7.59
CA LEU A 67 -1.00 -4.45 7.20
C LEU A 67 -1.44 -5.30 8.40
N VAL A 68 -0.50 -5.72 9.25
CA VAL A 68 -0.83 -6.43 10.50
C VAL A 68 -1.70 -5.56 11.41
N GLY A 69 -1.35 -4.28 11.55
CA GLY A 69 -2.15 -3.30 12.30
C GLY A 69 -3.56 -3.12 11.73
N LEU A 70 -3.71 -3.14 10.40
CA LEU A 70 -5.00 -3.03 9.72
C LEU A 70 -5.91 -4.21 10.08
N ILE A 71 -5.37 -5.42 9.97
CA ILE A 71 -6.10 -6.66 10.31
C ILE A 71 -6.49 -6.65 11.79
N ALA A 72 -5.59 -6.24 12.69
CA ALA A 72 -5.88 -6.17 14.12
C ALA A 72 -6.88 -5.05 14.49
N ALA A 73 -6.97 -3.98 13.69
CA ALA A 73 -7.86 -2.84 13.94
C ALA A 73 -9.26 -3.01 13.31
N GLU A 74 -9.44 -4.04 12.47
CA GLU A 74 -10.72 -4.35 11.82
C GLU A 74 -11.79 -4.66 12.88
N ASP A 75 -11.45 -5.43 13.91
CA ASP A 75 -12.32 -5.76 15.04
C ASP A 75 -12.72 -4.54 15.89
N ALA A 76 -11.95 -3.45 15.83
CA ALA A 76 -12.15 -2.23 16.61
C ALA A 76 -12.93 -1.14 15.85
N GLY A 77 -13.39 -1.40 14.61
CA GLY A 77 -14.10 -0.42 13.78
C GLY A 77 -13.22 0.72 13.26
N LEU A 78 -11.90 0.60 13.36
CA LEU A 78 -10.92 1.61 12.95
C LEU A 78 -10.38 1.38 11.52
N GLY A 79 -10.83 0.31 10.85
CA GLY A 79 -10.34 -0.11 9.52
C GLY A 79 -10.28 1.02 8.50
N GLY A 80 -11.38 1.76 8.31
CA GLY A 80 -11.45 2.81 7.29
C GLY A 80 -10.50 4.00 7.49
N LEU A 81 -10.17 4.36 8.74
CA LEU A 81 -9.20 5.43 9.00
C LEU A 81 -7.77 4.93 8.74
N LEU A 82 -7.49 3.67 9.10
CA LEU A 82 -6.20 3.05 8.86
C LEU A 82 -5.96 2.81 7.35
N GLU A 83 -7.00 2.43 6.59
CA GLU A 83 -6.92 2.32 5.12
C GLU A 83 -6.53 3.65 4.47
N ARG A 84 -7.10 4.77 4.93
CA ARG A 84 -6.74 6.10 4.44
C ARG A 84 -5.30 6.46 4.75
N LEU A 85 -4.82 6.17 5.96
CA LEU A 85 -3.43 6.38 6.35
C LEU A 85 -2.47 5.50 5.52
N LEU A 86 -2.87 4.26 5.26
CA LEU A 86 -2.13 3.32 4.43
C LEU A 86 -2.03 3.81 2.98
N ALA A 87 -3.14 4.25 2.40
CA ALA A 87 -3.18 4.80 1.06
C ALA A 87 -2.31 6.07 0.94
N ALA A 88 -2.43 7.00 1.89
CA ALA A 88 -1.65 8.24 1.89
C ALA A 88 -0.14 7.98 2.05
N SER A 89 0.24 7.10 2.98
CA SER A 89 1.65 6.72 3.17
C SER A 89 2.21 5.96 1.97
N GLY A 90 1.38 5.16 1.29
CA GLY A 90 1.76 4.42 0.09
C GLY A 90 2.04 5.35 -1.07
N ALA A 91 1.12 6.29 -1.32
CA ALA A 91 1.30 7.34 -2.32
C ALA A 91 2.56 8.18 -2.05
N ALA A 92 2.79 8.56 -0.79
CA ALA A 92 4.00 9.29 -0.39
C ALA A 92 5.27 8.47 -0.66
N ALA A 93 5.29 7.18 -0.30
CA ALA A 93 6.43 6.30 -0.55
C ALA A 93 6.72 6.16 -2.06
N ILE A 94 5.69 5.96 -2.88
CA ILE A 94 5.81 5.90 -4.35
C ILE A 94 6.38 7.20 -4.89
N ALA A 95 5.86 8.36 -4.45
CA ALA A 95 6.34 9.66 -4.89
C ALA A 95 7.81 9.89 -4.55
N VAL A 96 8.25 9.50 -3.34
CA VAL A 96 9.66 9.57 -2.93
C VAL A 96 10.54 8.71 -3.82
N PHE A 97 10.13 7.46 -4.11
CA PHE A 97 10.89 6.60 -5.01
C PHE A 97 10.94 7.16 -6.44
N ALA A 98 9.82 7.62 -6.98
CA ALA A 98 9.73 8.20 -8.32
C ALA A 98 10.60 9.45 -8.46
N LEU A 99 10.51 10.38 -7.50
CA LEU A 99 11.35 11.57 -7.46
C LEU A 99 12.84 11.21 -7.37
N ARG A 100 13.18 10.18 -6.61
CA ARG A 100 14.59 9.81 -6.47
C ARG A 100 15.15 9.22 -7.76
N ILE A 101 14.39 8.34 -8.41
CA ILE A 101 14.75 7.79 -9.72
C ILE A 101 14.90 8.93 -10.75
N ALA A 102 13.95 9.86 -10.80
CA ALA A 102 14.00 11.00 -11.73
C ALA A 102 15.20 11.93 -11.48
N ARG A 103 15.60 12.11 -10.21
CA ARG A 103 16.76 12.94 -9.82
C ARG A 103 18.10 12.22 -9.98
N HIS A 104 18.11 10.91 -10.20
CA HIS A 104 19.33 10.17 -10.41
C HIS A 104 19.63 10.10 -11.90
N ARG A 105 20.26 11.16 -12.42
CA ARG A 105 20.79 11.14 -13.78
C ARG A 105 22.06 10.28 -13.79
N PRO A 106 22.17 9.27 -14.67
CA PRO A 106 23.46 8.66 -14.93
C PRO A 106 24.37 9.76 -15.52
N GLU A 107 25.57 9.93 -14.97
CA GLU A 107 26.57 10.78 -15.63
C GLU A 107 26.83 10.21 -17.03
N PRO A 108 26.87 11.05 -18.08
CA PRO A 108 27.33 10.60 -19.40
C PRO A 108 28.80 10.20 -19.25
N GLY A 109 29.06 8.90 -19.36
CA GLY A 109 30.41 8.35 -19.49
C GLY A 109 31.04 8.67 -20.83
#